data_AF-A0AAV1AZ20-F1
#
_entry.id   AF-A0AAV1AZ20-F1
#
_cell.length_a   1.000
_cell.length_b   1.000
_cell.length_c   1.000
_cell.angle_alpha   90.00
_cell.angle_beta   90.00
_cell.angle_gamma   90.00
#
_symmetry.space_group_name_H-M   'P 1'
#
loop_
_entity.id
_entity.type
_entity.pdbx_description
1 polymer ?
#
loop_
_entity_poly.entity_id
_entity_poly.type
_entity_poly.pdbx_seq_one_letter_code
_entity_poly.pdbx_strand_id
1 'polypeptide(L)'
;METNLSCSTEGNNMAARGALVVLEGLDRSGKSSQCSRLVSYLEGQGLSAELWRFPDRTTDVGQMISAYLTNASQLDDHTIHLPFSANHIEWCKAPEIGLLAPDLVAYLDISPDKAAERGGYGDERYENLEFQKKVVEHYKVLHDASWKVVDAWQPIEDVEKQLQEIVLACVTECQKGKSLSSLWLT
;
A
#
# COMPACT_ATOMS: atom_id res chain seq x y z
N MET A 1 -9.30 -58.49 -17.46
CA MET A 1 -8.13 -58.01 -16.71
C MET A 1 -8.27 -56.51 -16.61
N GLU A 2 -8.79 -56.06 -15.48
CA GLU A 2 -8.88 -54.65 -15.12
C GLU A 2 -7.49 -54.17 -14.74
N THR A 3 -7.00 -53.12 -15.39
CA THR A 3 -5.82 -52.39 -14.92
C THR A 3 -6.28 -51.10 -14.27
N ASN A 4 -6.35 -51.14 -12.94
CA ASN A 4 -6.51 -49.97 -12.09
C ASN A 4 -5.33 -49.02 -12.32
N LEU A 5 -5.59 -47.90 -13.01
CA LEU A 5 -4.75 -46.72 -12.93
C LEU A 5 -5.38 -45.82 -11.86
N SER A 6 -5.04 -46.08 -10.60
CA SER A 6 -5.33 -45.14 -9.52
C SER A 6 -4.48 -43.89 -9.76
N CYS A 7 -5.06 -42.89 -10.41
CA CYS A 7 -4.55 -41.53 -10.36
C CYS A 7 -4.70 -41.08 -8.91
N SER A 8 -3.61 -41.14 -8.15
CA SER A 8 -3.50 -40.47 -6.87
C SER A 8 -3.85 -39.01 -7.08
N THR A 9 -4.96 -38.57 -6.49
CA THR A 9 -5.25 -37.16 -6.30
C THR A 9 -4.14 -36.60 -5.41
N GLU A 10 -3.07 -36.10 -6.02
CA GLU A 10 -2.16 -35.20 -5.35
C GLU A 10 -3.01 -34.02 -4.90
N GLY A 11 -3.28 -33.96 -3.60
CA GLY A 11 -3.86 -32.78 -2.98
C GLY A 11 -2.97 -31.62 -3.36
N ASN A 12 -3.56 -30.65 -4.08
CA ASN A 12 -2.90 -29.42 -4.49
C ASN A 12 -2.59 -28.63 -3.21
N ASN A 13 -1.50 -29.00 -2.53
CA ASN A 13 -1.03 -28.34 -1.33
C ASN A 13 -0.42 -27.03 -1.82
N MET A 14 -1.24 -26.00 -1.99
CA MET A 14 -0.79 -24.67 -2.38
C MET A 14 0.39 -24.29 -1.47
N ALA A 15 1.56 -24.13 -2.08
CA ALA A 15 2.80 -23.95 -1.34
C ALA A 15 2.74 -22.70 -0.47
N ALA A 16 3.19 -22.81 0.78
CA ALA A 16 3.31 -21.68 1.69
C ALA A 16 4.20 -20.59 1.06
N ARG A 17 3.75 -19.34 1.13
CA ARG A 17 4.48 -18.17 0.60
C ARG A 17 4.43 -16.99 1.57
N GLY A 18 5.26 -15.98 1.29
CA GLY A 18 5.16 -14.66 1.94
C GLY A 18 3.91 -13.88 1.50
N ALA A 19 3.59 -12.82 2.24
CA ALA A 19 2.49 -11.90 1.92
C ALA A 19 3.02 -10.59 1.34
N LEU A 20 2.34 -10.04 0.34
CA LEU A 20 2.55 -8.66 -0.11
C LEU A 20 1.59 -7.74 0.64
N VAL A 21 2.11 -6.89 1.52
CA VAL A 21 1.32 -5.96 2.34
C VAL A 21 1.65 -4.53 1.94
N VAL A 22 0.63 -3.73 1.66
CA VAL A 22 0.76 -2.31 1.32
C VAL A 22 0.13 -1.45 2.40
N LEU A 23 0.87 -0.43 2.87
CA LEU A 23 0.36 0.59 3.79
C LEU A 23 0.11 1.88 3.01
N GLU A 24 -1.15 2.27 2.91
CA GLU A 24 -1.61 3.47 2.21
C GLU A 24 -2.12 4.54 3.19
N GLY A 25 -2.25 5.77 2.71
CA GLY A 25 -2.82 6.88 3.50
C GLY A 25 -2.26 8.23 3.08
N LEU A 26 -2.88 9.29 3.59
CA LEU A 26 -2.45 10.67 3.33
C LEU A 26 -1.02 10.97 3.81
N ASP A 27 -0.50 12.11 3.38
CA ASP A 27 0.77 12.60 3.91
C ASP A 27 0.68 12.77 5.43
N ARG A 28 1.74 12.36 6.13
CA ARG A 28 1.82 12.25 7.59
C ARG A 28 0.82 11.32 8.27
N SER A 29 0.12 10.43 7.56
CA SER A 29 -0.70 9.40 8.23
C SER A 29 0.11 8.45 9.12
N GLY A 30 1.43 8.38 8.94
CA GLY A 30 2.34 7.58 9.76
C GLY A 30 2.91 6.34 9.07
N LYS A 31 2.70 6.21 7.75
CA LYS A 31 3.14 5.07 6.91
C LYS A 31 4.56 4.63 7.21
N SER A 32 5.56 5.51 7.03
CA SER A 32 6.98 5.18 7.21
C SER A 32 7.32 4.68 8.61
N SER A 33 6.75 5.31 9.64
CA SER A 33 6.97 4.92 11.04
C SER A 33 6.37 3.55 11.33
N GLN A 34 5.14 3.31 10.86
CA GLN A 34 4.44 2.05 11.07
C GLN A 34 5.05 0.90 10.28
N CYS A 35 5.46 1.13 9.02
CA CYS A 35 6.18 0.14 8.24
C CYS A 35 7.48 -0.32 8.93
N SER A 36 8.27 0.62 9.45
CA SER A 36 9.54 0.28 10.12
C SER A 36 9.32 -0.54 11.39
N ARG A 37 8.32 -0.16 12.21
CA ARG A 37 7.93 -0.89 13.43
C ARG A 37 7.40 -2.29 13.10
N LEU A 38 6.57 -2.40 12.06
CA LEU A 38 5.98 -3.66 11.63
C LEU A 38 7.05 -4.65 11.15
N VAL A 39 8.06 -4.21 10.40
CA VAL A 39 9.18 -5.06 9.99
C VAL A 39 9.95 -5.58 11.19
N SER A 40 10.32 -4.70 12.13
CA SER A 40 11.00 -5.12 13.37
C SER A 40 10.15 -6.09 14.20
N TYR A 41 8.83 -5.89 14.26
CA TYR A 41 7.91 -6.80 14.92
C TYR A 41 7.91 -8.19 14.26
N LEU A 42 7.78 -8.26 12.93
CA LEU A 42 7.76 -9.52 12.18
C LEU A 42 9.09 -10.28 12.31
N GLU A 43 10.22 -9.58 12.20
CA GLU A 43 11.55 -10.15 12.44
C GLU A 43 11.67 -10.68 13.87
N GLY A 44 11.13 -9.96 14.86
CA GLY A 44 11.04 -10.40 16.25
C GLY A 44 10.18 -11.65 16.46
N GLN A 45 9.22 -11.92 15.57
CA GLN A 45 8.46 -13.18 15.52
C GLN A 45 9.18 -14.30 14.75
N GLY A 46 10.39 -14.06 14.25
CA GLY A 46 11.14 -15.01 13.42
C GLY A 46 10.64 -15.10 11.97
N LEU A 47 9.83 -14.14 11.52
CA LEU A 47 9.36 -14.04 10.14
C LEU A 47 10.32 -13.14 9.34
N SER A 48 10.77 -13.60 8.17
CA SER A 48 11.53 -12.77 7.24
C SER A 48 10.60 -11.71 6.64
N ALA A 49 10.96 -10.44 6.79
CA ALA A 49 10.22 -9.30 6.26
C ALA A 49 11.17 -8.30 5.63
N GLU A 50 10.76 -7.67 4.53
CA GLU A 50 11.54 -6.65 3.83
C GLU A 50 10.72 -5.38 3.67
N LEU A 51 11.37 -4.22 3.86
CA LEU A 51 10.74 -2.91 3.71
C LEU A 51 10.97 -2.35 2.30
N TRP A 52 9.90 -2.15 1.55
CA TRP A 52 9.93 -1.52 0.22
C TRP A 52 9.23 -0.16 0.30
N ARG A 53 9.77 0.86 -0.39
CA ARG A 53 9.21 2.22 -0.40
C ARG A 53 9.15 2.77 -1.83
N PHE A 54 8.00 3.31 -2.20
CA PHE A 54 7.77 3.96 -3.48
C PHE A 54 7.40 5.44 -3.28
N PRO A 55 7.91 6.36 -4.11
CA PRO A 55 8.90 6.14 -5.17
C PRO A 55 10.29 5.78 -4.59
N ASP A 56 11.02 4.88 -5.25
CA ASP A 56 12.40 4.56 -4.89
C ASP A 56 13.33 5.70 -5.33
N ARG A 57 13.59 6.63 -4.41
CA ARG A 57 14.41 7.83 -4.60
C ARG A 57 15.90 7.53 -4.92
N THR A 58 16.33 6.27 -4.90
CA THR A 58 17.71 5.90 -5.28
C THR A 58 17.90 5.77 -6.79
N THR A 59 16.83 5.46 -7.53
CA THR A 59 16.85 5.34 -8.99
C THR A 59 16.89 6.71 -9.68
N ASP A 60 17.38 6.79 -10.93
CA ASP A 60 17.39 8.05 -11.69
C ASP A 60 15.98 8.66 -11.83
N VAL A 61 14.97 7.81 -12.11
CA VAL A 61 13.56 8.22 -12.15
C VAL A 61 13.08 8.70 -10.78
N GLY A 62 13.45 7.99 -9.70
CA GLY A 62 13.12 8.38 -8.34
C GLY A 62 13.78 9.69 -7.90
N GLN A 63 14.99 9.97 -8.35
CA GLN A 63 15.68 11.24 -8.12
C GLN A 63 14.95 12.38 -8.86
N MET A 64 14.49 12.15 -10.10
CA MET A 64 13.65 13.10 -10.83
C MET A 64 12.33 13.37 -10.09
N ILE A 65 11.64 12.32 -9.62
CA ILE A 65 10.41 12.45 -8.83
C ILE A 65 10.69 13.23 -7.54
N SER A 66 11.79 12.91 -6.84
CA SER A 66 12.18 13.60 -5.62
C SER A 66 12.44 15.09 -5.86
N ALA A 67 13.16 15.45 -6.93
CA ALA A 67 13.43 16.85 -7.28
C ALA A 67 12.15 17.62 -7.60
N TYR A 68 11.16 16.95 -8.22
CA TYR A 68 9.86 17.54 -8.47
C TYR A 68 9.07 17.75 -7.16
N LEU A 69 9.02 16.74 -6.28
CA LEU A 69 8.31 16.80 -5.00
C LEU A 69 8.88 17.87 -4.04
N THR A 70 10.20 18.11 -4.08
CA THR A 70 10.87 19.14 -3.26
C THR A 70 10.87 20.53 -3.90
N ASN A 71 10.11 20.74 -4.99
CA ASN A 71 10.09 21.98 -5.78
C ASN A 71 11.46 22.39 -6.37
N ALA A 72 12.43 21.47 -6.47
CA ALA A 72 13.73 21.72 -7.08
C ALA A 72 13.72 21.68 -8.62
N SER A 73 12.64 21.20 -9.24
CA SER A 73 12.39 21.28 -10.68
C SER A 73 10.93 21.58 -11.00
N GLN A 74 10.69 22.42 -12.01
CA GLN A 74 9.37 22.56 -12.63
C GLN A 74 9.28 21.58 -13.80
N LEU A 75 8.51 20.51 -13.63
CA LEU A 75 7.99 19.73 -14.75
C LEU A 75 6.69 20.41 -15.19
N ASP A 76 6.38 20.37 -16.49
CA ASP A 76 5.16 21.00 -17.02
C ASP A 76 3.91 20.42 -16.33
N ASP A 77 3.16 21.29 -15.65
CA ASP A 77 1.95 20.96 -14.90
C ASP A 77 0.89 20.28 -15.79
N HIS A 78 0.94 20.48 -17.11
CA HIS A 78 0.05 19.79 -18.05
C HIS A 78 0.21 18.26 -18.05
N THR A 79 1.32 17.71 -17.56
CA THR A 79 1.50 16.24 -17.43
C THR A 79 0.98 15.70 -16.09
N ILE A 80 0.86 16.55 -15.06
CA ILE A 80 0.69 16.10 -13.66
C ILE A 80 -0.60 16.62 -13.01
N HIS A 81 -1.20 17.70 -13.52
CA HIS A 81 -2.43 18.29 -12.99
C HIS A 81 -3.72 17.71 -13.60
N LEU A 82 -3.60 16.95 -14.70
CA LEU A 82 -4.70 16.27 -15.39
C LEU A 82 -5.40 15.11 -14.63
N PRO A 83 -4.79 14.33 -13.72
CA PRO A 83 -5.40 13.12 -13.19
C PRO A 83 -6.55 13.33 -12.17
N PHE A 84 -6.88 14.58 -11.82
CA PHE A 84 -7.82 14.88 -10.73
C PHE A 84 -9.29 15.06 -11.15
N SER A 85 -9.68 14.62 -12.36
CA SER A 85 -11.10 14.44 -12.71
C SER A 85 -11.43 12.95 -12.75
N ALA A 86 -12.66 12.56 -12.39
CA ALA A 86 -13.09 11.16 -12.34
C ALA A 86 -12.87 10.40 -13.68
N ASN A 87 -12.80 11.10 -14.81
CA ASN A 87 -12.48 10.53 -16.11
C ASN A 87 -11.01 10.06 -16.26
N HIS A 88 -10.11 10.42 -15.33
CA HIS A 88 -8.69 10.07 -15.40
C HIS A 88 -8.26 8.95 -14.45
N ILE A 89 -9.08 8.55 -13.47
CA ILE A 89 -8.66 7.49 -12.54
C ILE A 89 -8.40 6.18 -13.28
N GLU A 90 -9.22 5.83 -14.28
CA GLU A 90 -8.99 4.65 -15.12
C GLU A 90 -7.72 4.78 -15.97
N TRP A 91 -7.38 5.99 -16.43
CA TRP A 91 -6.13 6.24 -17.12
C TRP A 91 -4.92 6.08 -16.18
N CYS A 92 -5.02 6.55 -14.93
CA CYS A 92 -4.00 6.36 -13.90
C CYS A 92 -3.86 4.88 -13.48
N LYS A 93 -4.96 4.12 -13.50
CA LYS A 93 -4.95 2.69 -13.16
C LYS A 93 -4.32 1.83 -14.26
N ALA A 94 -4.49 2.22 -15.52
CA ALA A 94 -4.05 1.46 -16.69
C ALA A 94 -2.60 0.91 -16.61
N PRO A 95 -1.57 1.68 -16.20
CA PRO A 95 -0.20 1.16 -16.09
C PRO A 95 -0.01 0.13 -14.96
N GLU A 96 -0.90 0.08 -13.97
CA GLU A 96 -0.80 -0.81 -12.80
C GLU A 96 -1.61 -2.12 -12.98
N ILE A 97 -2.48 -2.19 -14.01
CA ILE A 97 -3.29 -3.39 -14.27
C ILE A 97 -2.38 -4.58 -14.59
N GLY A 98 -2.61 -5.68 -13.90
CA GLY A 98 -1.87 -6.94 -14.09
C GLY A 98 -0.61 -7.07 -13.22
N LEU A 99 -0.24 -6.05 -12.45
CA LEU A 99 0.76 -6.17 -11.39
C LEU A 99 0.32 -7.21 -10.35
N LEU A 100 1.24 -7.63 -9.47
CA LEU A 100 0.89 -8.49 -8.35
C LEU A 100 -0.04 -7.72 -7.40
N ALA A 101 -1.24 -8.25 -7.15
CA ALA A 101 -2.16 -7.66 -6.19
C ALA A 101 -1.63 -7.83 -4.76
N PRO A 102 -1.73 -6.80 -3.91
CA PRO A 102 -1.47 -6.94 -2.48
C PRO A 102 -2.40 -7.99 -1.85
N ASP A 103 -1.85 -8.77 -0.93
CA ASP A 103 -2.65 -9.66 -0.07
C ASP A 103 -3.48 -8.88 0.95
N LEU A 104 -3.01 -7.68 1.29
CA LEU A 104 -3.60 -6.74 2.22
C LEU A 104 -3.20 -5.31 1.83
N VAL A 105 -4.20 -4.44 1.77
CA VAL A 105 -4.00 -2.99 1.81
C VAL A 105 -4.50 -2.49 3.17
N ALA A 106 -3.59 -1.95 3.99
CA ALA A 106 -3.92 -1.29 5.24
C ALA A 106 -3.92 0.23 5.01
N TYR A 107 -5.09 0.86 5.09
CA TYR A 107 -5.27 2.29 4.89
C TYR A 107 -5.26 3.02 6.24
N LEU A 108 -4.23 3.83 6.46
CA LEU A 108 -4.07 4.69 7.64
C LEU A 108 -4.94 5.94 7.48
N ASP A 109 -6.15 5.87 8.03
CA ASP A 109 -7.15 6.92 7.90
C ASP A 109 -6.92 8.04 8.91
N ILE A 110 -6.81 9.26 8.40
CA ILE A 110 -6.68 10.49 9.16
C ILE A 110 -7.27 11.61 8.33
N SER A 111 -7.95 12.57 8.96
CA SER A 111 -8.45 13.73 8.22
C SER A 111 -7.27 14.61 7.76
N PRO A 112 -7.39 15.28 6.60
CA PRO A 112 -6.37 16.22 6.14
C PRO A 112 -5.99 17.27 7.18
N ASP A 113 -6.96 17.80 7.94
CA ASP A 113 -6.71 18.78 9.00
C ASP A 113 -5.84 18.21 10.13
N LYS A 114 -6.18 17.01 10.61
CA LYS A 114 -5.41 16.31 11.66
C LYS A 114 -4.01 15.91 11.19
N ALA A 115 -3.88 15.52 9.92
CA ALA A 115 -2.58 15.21 9.33
C ALA A 115 -1.69 16.46 9.24
N ALA A 116 -2.28 17.62 8.95
CA ALA A 116 -1.58 18.90 8.90
C ALA A 116 -1.13 19.41 10.29
N GLU A 117 -1.81 19.00 11.36
CA GLU A 117 -1.37 19.29 12.73
C GLU A 117 -0.06 18.57 13.11
N ARG A 118 0.34 17.53 12.38
CA ARG A 118 1.62 16.85 12.59
C ARG A 118 2.76 17.74 12.07
N GLY A 119 3.82 17.91 12.85
CA GLY A 119 4.90 18.87 12.57
C GLY A 119 5.57 18.71 11.20
N GLY A 120 6.02 19.83 10.62
CA GLY A 120 6.73 19.92 9.34
C GLY A 120 5.85 20.11 8.10
N TYR A 121 4.54 20.40 8.22
CA TYR A 121 3.59 20.37 7.10
C TYR A 121 3.80 21.54 6.16
N GLY A 122 3.95 21.23 4.87
CA GLY A 122 4.10 22.22 3.79
C GLY A 122 5.50 22.26 3.19
N ASP A 123 6.39 21.34 3.54
CA ASP A 123 7.77 21.31 3.03
C ASP A 123 7.86 20.66 1.63
N GLU A 124 6.94 19.73 1.32
CA GLU A 124 6.85 19.08 0.00
C GLU A 124 5.65 19.60 -0.81
N ARG A 125 5.76 19.57 -2.15
CA ARG A 125 4.81 20.16 -3.14
C ARG A 125 3.33 19.82 -2.88
N TYR A 126 3.04 18.62 -2.39
CA TYR A 126 1.68 18.12 -2.20
C TYR A 126 1.17 18.20 -0.76
N GLU A 127 1.98 18.70 0.18
CA GLU A 127 1.57 18.97 1.55
C GLU A 127 0.75 20.27 1.62
N ASN A 128 -0.36 20.30 0.90
CA ASN A 128 -1.34 21.38 0.86
C ASN A 128 -2.71 20.82 1.20
N LEU A 129 -3.41 21.45 2.14
CA LEU A 129 -4.69 20.97 2.67
C LEU A 129 -5.74 20.76 1.58
N GLU A 130 -5.89 21.73 0.68
CA GLU A 130 -6.87 21.66 -0.42
C GLU A 130 -6.53 20.55 -1.43
N PHE A 131 -5.25 20.25 -1.59
CA PHE A 131 -4.81 19.12 -2.42
C PHE A 131 -5.09 17.79 -1.72
N GLN A 132 -4.74 17.65 -0.44
CA GLN A 132 -4.99 16.43 0.34
C GLN A 132 -6.49 16.11 0.45
N LYS A 133 -7.37 17.12 0.51
CA LYS A 133 -8.82 16.91 0.42
C LYS A 133 -9.24 16.23 -0.88
N LYS A 134 -8.62 16.55 -2.02
CA LYS A 134 -8.87 15.87 -3.30
C LYS A 134 -8.32 14.45 -3.31
N VAL A 135 -7.15 14.23 -2.71
CA VAL A 135 -6.54 12.89 -2.57
C VAL A 135 -7.47 11.96 -1.79
N VAL A 136 -8.11 12.44 -0.73
CA VAL A 136 -9.13 11.67 0.02
C VAL A 136 -10.26 11.19 -0.89
N GLU A 137 -10.78 12.05 -1.77
CA GLU A 137 -11.84 11.64 -2.70
C GLU A 137 -11.38 10.55 -3.68
N HIS A 138 -10.12 10.58 -4.11
CA HIS A 138 -9.57 9.52 -4.96
C HIS A 138 -9.36 8.21 -4.20
N TYR A 139 -8.90 8.25 -2.94
CA TYR A 139 -8.86 7.05 -2.10
C TYR A 139 -10.24 6.43 -1.92
N LYS A 140 -11.30 7.23 -1.74
CA LYS A 140 -12.69 6.71 -1.68
C LYS A 140 -13.12 5.98 -2.95
N VAL A 141 -12.65 6.42 -4.12
CA VAL A 141 -12.94 5.77 -5.41
C VAL A 141 -12.15 4.47 -5.57
N LEU A 142 -10.90 4.42 -5.10
CA LEU A 142 -10.04 3.23 -5.18
C LEU A 142 -10.33 2.19 -4.10
N HIS A 143 -10.88 2.64 -2.96
CA HIS A 143 -11.17 1.79 -1.81
C HIS A 143 -12.22 0.74 -2.18
N ASP A 144 -11.91 -0.52 -1.89
CA ASP A 144 -12.85 -1.63 -2.00
C ASP A 144 -12.99 -2.38 -0.66
N ALA A 145 -13.87 -3.39 -0.61
CA ALA A 145 -14.19 -4.12 0.63
C ALA A 145 -13.01 -4.92 1.21
N SER A 146 -11.92 -5.13 0.46
CA SER A 146 -10.73 -5.85 0.92
C SER A 146 -9.80 -4.98 1.78
N TRP A 147 -9.90 -3.66 1.67
CA TRP A 147 -9.04 -2.73 2.41
C TRP A 147 -9.33 -2.78 3.91
N LYS A 148 -8.27 -2.68 4.72
CA LYS A 148 -8.37 -2.60 6.17
C LYS A 148 -8.07 -1.18 6.61
N VAL A 149 -9.11 -0.48 7.06
CA VAL A 149 -9.01 0.89 7.54
C VAL A 149 -8.55 0.88 9.00
N VAL A 150 -7.51 1.64 9.29
CA VAL A 150 -6.96 1.83 10.64
C VAL A 150 -7.00 3.32 10.98
N ASP A 151 -7.65 3.68 12.09
CA ASP A 151 -7.70 5.06 12.57
C ASP A 151 -6.31 5.51 13.01
N ALA A 152 -5.67 6.29 12.15
CA ALA A 152 -4.31 6.75 12.37
C ALA A 152 -4.22 7.99 13.26
N TRP A 153 -5.34 8.51 13.81
CA TRP A 153 -5.32 9.58 14.80
C TRP A 153 -5.10 9.09 16.24
N GLN A 154 -5.06 7.77 16.43
CA GLN A 154 -4.78 7.15 17.71
C GLN A 154 -3.29 7.24 18.08
N PRO A 155 -2.93 7.00 19.36
CA PRO A 155 -1.54 6.82 19.76
C PRO A 155 -0.79 5.84 18.86
N ILE A 156 0.50 6.10 18.63
CA ILE A 156 1.29 5.33 17.67
C ILE A 156 1.35 3.84 18.02
N GLU A 157 1.33 3.51 19.32
CA GLU A 157 1.32 2.15 19.85
C GLU A 157 0.00 1.42 19.57
N ASP A 158 -1.13 2.13 19.61
CA ASP A 158 -2.46 1.54 19.35
C ASP A 158 -2.63 1.24 17.86
N VAL A 159 -2.13 2.14 17.00
CA VAL A 159 -2.08 1.92 15.54
C VAL A 159 -1.13 0.77 15.22
N GLU A 160 0.04 0.72 15.86
CA GLU A 160 1.01 -0.36 15.70
C GLU A 160 0.40 -1.71 16.02
N LYS A 161 -0.27 -1.84 17.17
CA LYS A 161 -0.92 -3.10 17.59
C LYS A 161 -1.97 -3.56 16.59
N GLN A 162 -2.83 -2.66 16.12
CA GLN A 162 -3.85 -3.00 15.11
C GLN A 162 -3.22 -3.51 13.81
N LEU A 163 -2.16 -2.84 13.34
CA LEU A 163 -1.45 -3.28 12.14
C LEU A 163 -0.79 -4.65 12.34
N GLN A 164 -0.16 -4.88 13.48
CA GLN A 164 0.44 -6.19 13.81
C GLN A 164 -0.60 -7.31 13.74
N GLU A 165 -1.78 -7.11 14.31
CA GLU A 165 -2.87 -8.09 14.32
C GLU A 165 -3.37 -8.40 12.89
N ILE A 166 -3.67 -7.36 12.11
CA ILE A 166 -4.20 -7.50 10.75
C ILE A 166 -3.17 -8.12 9.80
N VAL A 167 -1.91 -7.72 9.92
CA VAL A 167 -0.82 -8.20 9.07
C VAL A 167 -0.47 -9.64 9.40
N LEU A 168 -0.38 -10.01 10.68
CA LEU A 168 -0.08 -11.38 11.08
C LEU A 168 -1.17 -12.36 10.62
N ALA A 169 -2.44 -11.92 10.68
CA ALA A 169 -3.55 -12.69 10.12
C ALA A 169 -3.38 -12.92 8.61
N CYS A 170 -3.06 -11.86 7.85
CA CYS A 170 -2.80 -11.95 6.41
C CYS A 170 -1.62 -12.88 6.06
N VAL A 171 -0.49 -12.76 6.78
CA VAL A 171 0.68 -13.63 6.61
C VAL A 171 0.30 -15.09 6.86
N THR A 172 -0.48 -15.36 7.91
CA THR A 172 -0.94 -16.71 8.23
C THR A 172 -1.81 -17.31 7.12
N GLU A 173 -2.70 -16.52 6.51
CA GLU A 173 -3.50 -16.97 5.36
C GLU A 173 -2.62 -17.31 4.14
N CYS A 174 -1.61 -16.49 3.86
CA CYS A 174 -0.66 -16.73 2.77
C CYS A 174 0.16 -18.01 2.98
N GLN A 175 0.58 -18.26 4.22
CA GLN A 175 1.27 -19.49 4.59
C GLN A 175 0.38 -20.74 4.51
N LYS A 176 -0.95 -20.57 4.66
CA LYS A 176 -1.95 -21.63 4.46
C LYS A 176 -2.29 -21.87 2.99
N GLY A 177 -1.58 -21.23 2.07
CA GLY A 177 -1.69 -21.46 0.64
C GLY A 177 -2.61 -20.49 -0.09
N LYS A 178 -2.92 -19.30 0.44
CA LYS A 178 -3.64 -18.26 -0.35
C LYS A 178 -2.92 -18.03 -1.68
N SER A 179 -3.64 -18.17 -2.79
CA SER A 179 -3.09 -17.94 -4.14
C SER A 179 -2.73 -16.46 -4.35
N LEU A 180 -1.78 -16.17 -5.24
CA LEU A 180 -1.55 -14.81 -5.73
C LEU A 180 -2.67 -14.40 -6.67
N SER A 181 -2.94 -13.10 -6.76
CA SER A 181 -3.88 -12.51 -7.71
C SER A 181 -3.23 -11.35 -8.46
N SER A 182 -3.81 -10.99 -9.61
CA SER A 182 -3.38 -9.84 -10.39
C SER A 182 -4.22 -8.62 -10.04
N LEU A 183 -3.56 -7.46 -9.91
CA LEU A 183 -4.19 -6.19 -9.57
C LEU A 183 -5.11 -5.73 -10.70
N TRP A 184 -6.39 -5.51 -10.37
CA TRP A 184 -7.44 -5.03 -11.28
C TRP A 184 -7.62 -5.84 -12.57
N LEU A 185 -7.14 -7.08 -12.60
CA LEU A 185 -7.43 -8.03 -13.67
C LEU A 185 -8.75 -8.74 -13.34
N THR A 186 -9.81 -8.41 -14.09
CA THR A 186 -11.09 -9.13 -14.04
C THR A 186 -11.11 -10.32 -14.97
#